data_AF-X1EFA3-F1
#
_entry.id   AF-X1EFA3-F1
#
_cell.length_a   1.000
_cell.length_b   1.000
_cell.length_c   1.000
_cell.angle_alpha   90.00
_cell.angle_beta   90.00
_cell.angle_gamma   90.00
#
_symmetry.space_group_name_H-M   'P 1'
#
loop_
_entity.id
_entity.type
_entity.pdbx_description
1 polymer ?
#
loop_
_entity_poly.entity_id
_entity_poly.type
_entity_poly.pdbx_seq_one_letter_code
_entity_poly.pdbx_strand_id
1 'polypeptide(L)'
;MSYYKYADFKKACENDRDNVIPIDNVLENARNYFNLNTKSQLLDFIQNDGLENLTFINTKDWENNPNKNKPIKVDAYEFTSMYKLGYIAFMHNKKTNKWLIKSFHLSSNRNMTIYLAMEKAGLINKLEEEHE
;
A
#
# COMPACT_ATOMS: atom_id res chain seq x y z
N MET A 1 -7.21 -6.50 15.68
CA MET A 1 -7.36 -7.59 14.71
C MET A 1 -7.90 -6.97 13.44
N SER A 2 -7.41 -7.39 12.26
CA SER A 2 -7.87 -6.85 10.99
C SER A 2 -9.30 -7.27 10.67
N TYR A 3 -10.00 -6.44 9.91
CA TYR A 3 -11.37 -6.72 9.48
C TYR A 3 -11.41 -7.70 8.30
N TYR A 4 -10.43 -7.59 7.40
CA TYR A 4 -10.23 -8.44 6.25
C TYR A 4 -9.07 -9.40 6.50
N LYS A 5 -9.11 -10.55 5.81
CA LYS A 5 -7.98 -11.46 5.74
C LYS A 5 -7.03 -10.97 4.65
N TYR A 6 -5.79 -10.66 5.01
CA TYR A 6 -4.78 -10.27 4.04
C TYR A 6 -4.59 -11.32 2.93
N ALA A 7 -4.69 -12.61 3.27
CA ALA A 7 -4.60 -13.69 2.29
C ALA A 7 -5.65 -13.59 1.16
N ASP A 8 -6.87 -13.14 1.47
CA ASP A 8 -7.92 -12.97 0.46
C ASP A 8 -7.60 -11.78 -0.47
N PHE A 9 -7.07 -10.68 0.09
CA PHE A 9 -6.61 -9.53 -0.68
C PHE A 9 -5.39 -9.89 -1.56
N LYS A 10 -4.39 -10.57 -1.01
CA LYS A 10 -3.21 -11.06 -1.74
C LYS A 10 -3.62 -11.95 -2.90
N LYS A 11 -4.54 -12.90 -2.66
CA LYS A 11 -5.07 -13.80 -3.69
C LYS A 11 -5.82 -13.05 -4.80
N ALA A 12 -6.53 -11.97 -4.47
CA ALA A 12 -7.19 -11.13 -5.48
C ALA A 12 -6.17 -10.38 -6.36
N CYS A 13 -5.03 -9.95 -5.80
CA CYS A 13 -3.94 -9.34 -6.57
C CYS A 13 -3.30 -10.32 -7.57
N GLU A 14 -3.38 -11.62 -7.32
CA GLU A 14 -2.92 -12.67 -8.24
C GLU A 14 -4.00 -13.02 -9.28
N ASN A 15 -5.21 -13.36 -8.82
CA ASN A 15 -6.21 -14.07 -9.64
C ASN A 15 -7.36 -13.20 -10.15
N ASP A 16 -7.61 -12.04 -9.53
CA ASP A 16 -8.77 -11.18 -9.82
C ASP A 16 -8.35 -9.72 -10.00
N ARG A 17 -7.28 -9.55 -10.79
CA ARG A 17 -6.55 -8.28 -10.95
C ARG A 17 -7.45 -7.15 -11.41
N ASP A 18 -8.45 -7.42 -12.24
CA ASP A 18 -9.38 -6.41 -12.75
C ASP A 18 -10.29 -5.84 -11.66
N ASN A 19 -10.53 -6.60 -10.58
CA ASN A 19 -11.32 -6.16 -9.44
C ASN A 19 -10.49 -5.62 -8.27
N VAL A 20 -9.16 -5.55 -8.41
CA VAL A 20 -8.29 -4.78 -7.51
C VAL A 20 -8.02 -3.41 -8.11
N ILE A 21 -8.56 -2.36 -7.50
CA ILE A 21 -8.51 -1.00 -8.03
C ILE A 21 -7.68 -0.11 -7.09
N PRO A 22 -6.48 0.31 -7.51
CA PRO A 22 -5.80 1.45 -6.90
C PRO A 22 -6.65 2.71 -7.08
N ILE A 23 -6.89 3.45 -6.01
CA ILE A 23 -7.60 4.73 -6.05
C ILE A 23 -6.68 5.87 -5.58
N ASP A 24 -7.12 7.12 -5.78
CA ASP A 24 -6.39 8.32 -5.37
C ASP A 24 -4.94 8.31 -5.92
N ASN A 25 -3.96 8.69 -5.11
CA ASN A 25 -2.55 8.81 -5.51
C ASN A 25 -1.76 7.48 -5.37
N VAL A 26 -2.43 6.32 -5.29
CA VAL A 26 -1.75 5.04 -5.01
C VAL A 26 -0.73 4.67 -6.09
N LEU A 27 -1.07 4.81 -7.38
CA LEU A 27 -0.13 4.46 -8.46
C LEU A 27 1.02 5.46 -8.58
N GLU A 28 0.76 6.73 -8.30
CA GLU A 28 1.80 7.76 -8.25
C GLU A 28 2.80 7.50 -7.12
N ASN A 29 2.30 7.24 -5.91
CA ASN A 29 3.15 6.90 -4.78
C ASN A 29 3.90 5.57 -4.98
N ALA A 30 3.26 4.57 -5.60
CA ALA A 30 3.91 3.31 -5.94
C ALA A 30 5.07 3.52 -6.94
N ARG A 31 4.89 4.40 -7.92
CA ARG A 31 5.95 4.84 -8.83
C ARG A 31 7.06 5.57 -8.08
N ASN A 32 6.73 6.64 -7.36
CA ASN A 32 7.71 7.55 -6.77
C ASN A 32 8.52 6.85 -5.66
N TYR A 33 7.87 6.03 -4.83
CA TYR A 33 8.53 5.43 -3.68
C TYR A 33 9.05 4.02 -3.91
N PHE A 34 8.49 3.26 -4.86
CA PHE A 34 8.84 1.85 -5.07
C PHE A 34 9.20 1.52 -6.52
N ASN A 35 9.20 2.49 -7.43
CA ASN A 35 9.44 2.32 -8.87
C ASN A 35 8.48 1.31 -9.54
N LEU A 36 7.27 1.20 -9.00
CA LEU A 36 6.19 0.35 -9.52
C LEU A 36 5.31 1.20 -10.45
N ASN A 37 5.70 1.25 -11.73
CA ASN A 37 5.17 2.20 -12.70
C ASN A 37 3.74 1.92 -13.18
N THR A 38 3.27 0.69 -12.99
CA THR A 38 1.98 0.22 -13.48
C THR A 38 1.18 -0.48 -12.38
N LYS A 39 -0.15 -0.53 -12.55
CA LYS A 39 -1.02 -1.37 -11.73
C LYS A 39 -0.52 -2.82 -11.70
N SER A 40 -0.10 -3.37 -12.85
CA SER A 40 0.41 -4.74 -12.91
C SER A 40 1.60 -4.93 -11.95
N GLN A 41 2.60 -4.05 -12.02
CA GLN A 41 3.78 -4.13 -11.16
C GLN A 41 3.43 -3.98 -9.67
N LEU A 42 2.47 -3.12 -9.32
CA LEU A 42 1.98 -3.02 -7.94
C LEU A 42 1.35 -4.32 -7.46
N LEU A 43 0.48 -4.94 -8.27
CA LEU A 43 -0.15 -6.21 -7.90
C LEU A 43 0.85 -7.36 -7.85
N ASP A 44 1.81 -7.38 -8.79
CA ASP A 44 2.90 -8.36 -8.82
C ASP A 44 3.81 -8.23 -7.59
N PHE A 45 4.09 -7.01 -7.15
CA PHE A 45 4.83 -6.74 -5.92
C PHE A 45 4.10 -7.29 -4.69
N ILE A 46 2.78 -7.08 -4.58
CA ILE A 46 1.99 -7.57 -3.45
C ILE A 46 1.91 -9.10 -3.43
N GLN A 47 1.64 -9.73 -4.58
CA GLN A 47 1.45 -11.18 -4.64
C GLN A 47 2.77 -11.96 -4.50
N ASN A 48 3.90 -11.42 -4.98
CA ASN A 48 5.23 -12.01 -4.81
C ASN A 48 5.91 -11.63 -3.48
N ASP A 49 5.15 -11.42 -2.41
CA ASP A 49 5.68 -11.18 -1.06
C ASP A 49 6.55 -9.92 -0.91
N GLY A 50 6.36 -8.90 -1.75
CA GLY A 50 7.03 -7.60 -1.61
C GLY A 50 6.61 -6.79 -0.38
N LEU A 51 5.49 -7.16 0.25
CA LEU A 51 5.05 -6.63 1.55
C LEU A 51 5.63 -7.47 2.70
N GLU A 52 6.95 -7.46 2.86
CA GLU A 52 7.65 -8.26 3.87
C GLU A 52 7.26 -7.80 5.29
N ASN A 53 7.32 -8.72 6.27
CA ASN A 53 7.06 -8.42 7.69
C ASN A 53 5.76 -7.60 7.95
N LEU A 54 4.73 -7.88 7.17
CA LEU A 54 3.45 -7.15 7.20
C LEU A 54 2.87 -7.10 8.62
N THR A 55 2.76 -5.89 9.16
CA THR A 55 2.32 -5.63 10.53
C THR A 55 1.03 -4.82 10.50
N PHE A 56 -0.01 -5.35 11.14
CA PHE A 56 -1.30 -4.67 11.24
C PHE A 56 -1.20 -3.43 12.13
N ILE A 57 -1.72 -2.30 11.64
CA ILE A 57 -1.74 -1.03 12.38
C ILE A 57 -3.12 -0.80 12.99
N ASN A 58 -4.15 -0.69 12.14
CA ASN A 58 -5.52 -0.43 12.60
C ASN A 58 -6.57 -0.76 11.54
N THR A 59 -7.82 -0.71 11.97
CA THR A 59 -9.01 -0.71 11.11
C THR A 59 -9.77 0.60 11.38
N LYS A 60 -10.15 1.33 10.33
CA LYS A 60 -11.00 2.53 10.42
C LYS A 60 -12.19 2.44 9.48
N ASP A 61 -13.22 3.26 9.70
CA ASP A 61 -14.24 3.47 8.68
C ASP A 61 -13.67 4.29 7.52
N TRP A 62 -14.12 3.99 6.30
CA TRP A 62 -13.76 4.78 5.13
C TRP A 62 -14.44 6.15 5.21
N GLU A 63 -13.67 7.15 5.62
CA GLU A 63 -14.14 8.52 5.87
C GLU A 63 -14.82 9.14 4.64
N ASN A 64 -14.29 8.88 3.45
CA ASN A 64 -14.79 9.40 2.18
C ASN A 64 -15.79 8.45 1.49
N ASN A 65 -16.41 7.52 2.24
CA ASN A 65 -17.41 6.64 1.68
C ASN A 65 -18.63 7.43 1.15
N PRO A 66 -18.94 7.35 -0.16
CA PRO A 66 -20.07 8.08 -0.74
C PRO A 66 -21.42 7.61 -0.17
N ASN A 67 -21.49 6.39 0.40
CA ASN A 67 -22.68 5.87 1.04
C ASN A 67 -22.48 5.69 2.55
N LYS A 68 -22.76 6.75 3.32
CA LYS A 68 -22.65 6.75 4.79
C LYS A 68 -23.52 5.69 5.47
N ASN A 69 -24.59 5.20 4.83
CA ASN A 69 -25.47 4.17 5.39
C ASN A 69 -24.89 2.75 5.30
N LYS A 70 -23.80 2.56 4.56
CA LYS A 70 -23.12 1.28 4.40
C LYS A 70 -21.63 1.48 4.68
N PRO A 71 -21.22 1.59 5.95
CA PRO A 71 -19.81 1.81 6.30
C PRO A 71 -18.94 0.70 5.71
N ILE A 72 -17.82 1.09 5.11
CA ILE A 72 -16.79 0.20 4.59
C ILE A 72 -15.60 0.36 5.52
N LYS A 73 -15.05 -0.74 6.01
CA LYS A 73 -13.85 -0.73 6.83
C LYS A 73 -12.62 -0.64 5.93
N VAL A 74 -11.56 -0.02 6.45
CA VAL A 74 -10.24 0.07 5.82
C VAL A 74 -9.25 -0.52 6.80
N ASP A 75 -8.53 -1.56 6.38
CA ASP A 75 -7.42 -2.08 7.15
C ASP A 75 -6.12 -1.44 6.68
N ALA A 76 -5.27 -1.07 7.64
CA ALA A 76 -3.99 -0.46 7.43
C ALA A 76 -2.86 -1.34 8.00
N TYR A 77 -1.77 -1.40 7.27
CA TYR A 77 -0.58 -2.18 7.61
C TYR A 77 0.68 -1.39 7.29
N GLU A 78 1.74 -1.69 8.04
CA GLU A 78 3.12 -1.39 7.65
C GLU A 78 3.79 -2.64 7.12
N PHE A 79 4.77 -2.47 6.25
CA PHE A 79 5.58 -3.55 5.69
C PHE A 79 7.01 -3.09 5.49
N THR A 80 7.95 -4.02 5.43
CA THR A 80 9.30 -3.74 4.95
C THR A 80 9.45 -4.18 3.50
N SER A 81 10.29 -3.48 2.75
CA SER A 81 10.84 -3.99 1.49
C SER A 81 12.26 -3.47 1.38
N MET A 82 13.23 -4.37 1.56
CA MET A 82 14.63 -4.01 1.77
C MET A 82 14.79 -3.02 2.95
N TYR A 83 15.25 -1.79 2.68
CA TYR A 83 15.47 -0.73 3.67
C TYR A 83 14.26 0.21 3.84
N LYS A 84 13.21 0.03 3.03
CA LYS A 84 12.02 0.89 3.05
C LYS A 84 11.00 0.34 4.04
N LEU A 85 10.53 1.21 4.95
CA LEU A 85 9.31 0.96 5.70
C LEU A 85 8.14 1.56 4.90
N GLY A 86 7.30 0.69 4.35
CA GLY A 86 6.12 1.04 3.58
C GLY A 86 4.84 0.98 4.42
N TYR A 87 3.81 1.62 3.90
CA TYR A 87 2.45 1.63 4.43
C TYR A 87 1.49 1.25 3.32
N ILE A 88 0.53 0.38 3.62
CA ILE A 88 -0.58 0.03 2.73
C ILE A 88 -1.90 0.08 3.48
N ALA A 89 -2.93 0.61 2.83
CA ALA A 89 -4.30 0.53 3.30
C ALA A 89 -5.23 0.04 2.20
N PHE A 90 -6.11 -0.91 2.52
CA PHE A 90 -7.04 -1.48 1.56
C PHE A 90 -8.40 -1.80 2.18
N MET A 91 -9.39 -1.95 1.31
CA MET A 91 -10.77 -2.26 1.68
C MET A 91 -11.45 -3.12 0.63
N HIS A 92 -12.53 -3.80 1.00
CA HIS A 92 -13.37 -4.57 0.08
C HIS A 92 -14.79 -4.02 0.05
N ASN A 93 -15.25 -3.65 -1.14
CA ASN A 93 -16.63 -3.30 -1.40
C ASN A 93 -17.40 -4.55 -1.82
N LYS A 94 -18.14 -5.13 -0.87
CA LYS A 94 -18.94 -6.34 -1.08
C LYS A 94 -20.04 -6.18 -2.14
N LYS A 95 -20.53 -4.96 -2.40
CA LYS A 95 -21.59 -4.72 -3.39
C LYS A 95 -21.07 -4.84 -4.81
N THR A 96 -19.89 -4.28 -5.08
CA THR A 96 -19.26 -4.33 -6.40
C THR A 96 -18.29 -5.50 -6.54
N ASN A 97 -18.04 -6.23 -5.45
CA ASN A 97 -17.01 -7.24 -5.30
C ASN A 97 -15.60 -6.74 -5.67
N LYS A 98 -15.29 -5.48 -5.36
CA LYS A 98 -13.99 -4.87 -5.69
C LYS A 98 -13.14 -4.68 -4.45
N TRP A 99 -11.86 -5.01 -4.55
CA TRP A 99 -10.83 -4.56 -3.63
C TRP A 99 -10.33 -3.19 -4.05
N LEU A 100 -10.19 -2.29 -3.10
CA LEU A 100 -9.66 -0.96 -3.33
C LEU A 100 -8.37 -0.80 -2.52
N ILE A 101 -7.28 -0.45 -3.20
CA ILE A 101 -6.05 -0.02 -2.54
C ILE A 101 -6.19 1.47 -2.34
N LYS A 102 -6.39 1.90 -1.09
CA LYS A 102 -6.64 3.30 -0.71
C LYS A 102 -5.34 4.08 -0.51
N SER A 103 -4.30 3.42 -0.02
CA SER A 103 -3.02 4.10 0.26
C SER A 103 -1.87 3.13 0.08
N PHE A 104 -0.77 3.61 -0.50
CA PHE A 104 0.47 2.88 -0.68
C PHE A 104 1.60 3.89 -0.77
N HIS A 105 2.44 4.01 0.27
CA HIS A 105 3.52 5.02 0.33
C HIS A 105 4.56 4.62 1.38
N LEU A 106 5.63 5.41 1.54
CA LEU A 106 6.54 5.24 2.68
C LEU A 106 5.83 5.57 4.00
N SER A 107 6.06 4.76 5.04
CA SER A 107 5.55 5.06 6.36
C SER A 107 6.21 6.34 6.94
N SER A 108 5.44 7.07 7.74
CA SER A 108 5.95 8.17 8.57
C SER A 108 6.89 7.67 9.68
N ASN A 109 6.79 6.40 10.05
CA ASN A 109 7.60 5.77 11.10
C ASN A 109 8.96 5.24 10.58
N ARG A 110 9.34 5.59 9.33
CA ARG A 110 10.56 5.08 8.71
C ARG A 110 11.82 5.54 9.45
N ASN A 111 12.85 4.69 9.45
CA ASN A 111 14.16 5.05 10.00
C ASN A 111 14.95 5.91 9.00
N MET A 112 14.90 7.23 9.20
CA MET A 112 15.59 8.18 8.32
C MET A 112 17.13 8.02 8.37
N THR A 113 17.69 7.55 9.48
CA THR A 113 19.13 7.30 9.62
C THR A 113 19.61 6.21 8.66
N ILE A 114 18.85 5.11 8.55
CA ILE A 114 19.17 4.03 7.58
C ILE A 114 19.04 4.55 6.15
N TYR A 115 17.99 5.30 5.85
CA TYR A 115 17.80 5.90 4.53
C TYR A 115 19.02 6.75 4.11
N LEU A 116 19.42 7.69 4.97
CA LEU A 116 20.57 8.56 4.71
C LEU A 116 21.89 7.78 4.59
N ALA A 117 22.04 6.68 5.34
CA ALA A 117 23.21 5.81 5.23
C ALA A 117 23.26 5.10 3.86
N MET A 118 22.12 4.59 3.37
CA MET A 118 22.02 3.96 2.04
C MET A 118 22.28 4.97 0.91
N GLU A 119 21.78 6.20 1.06
CA GLU A 119 22.03 7.30 0.11
C GLU A 119 23.53 7.64 0.07
N LYS A 120 24.16 7.85 1.22
CA LYS A 120 25.61 8.12 1.32
C LYS A 120 26.47 6.98 0.77
N ALA A 121 26.00 5.75 0.87
CA ALA A 121 26.67 4.58 0.30
C ALA A 121 26.49 4.47 -1.22
N GLY A 122 25.69 5.34 -1.86
CA GLY A 122 25.42 5.31 -3.30
C GLY A 122 24.52 4.14 -3.72
N LEU A 123 23.82 3.52 -2.77
CA LEU A 123 22.92 2.38 -3.03
C LEU A 123 21.54 2.84 -3.52
N ILE A 124 21.20 4.10 -3.28
CA ILE A 124 19.91 4.70 -3.61
C ILE A 124 20.12 6.13 -4.09
N ASN A 125 19.27 6.60 -5.00
CA ASN A 125 19.26 7.99 -5.42
C ASN A 125 18.61 8.86 -4.34
N LYS A 126 19.02 10.14 -4.30
CA LYS A 126 18.40 11.15 -3.45
C LYS A 126 16.92 11.29 -3.81
N LEU A 127 16.04 11.25 -2.81
CA LEU A 127 14.64 11.60 -3.00
C LEU A 127 14.58 13.09 -3.35
N GLU A 128 13.97 13.43 -4.48
CA GLU A 128 13.52 14.80 -4.70
C GLU A 128 12.37 15.03 -3.70
N GLU A 129 12.61 15.88 -2.70
CA GLU A 129 11.53 16.36 -1.84
C GLU A 129 10.71 17.34 -2.68
N GLU A 130 9.51 16.92 -3.10
CA GLU A 130 8.52 17.87 -3.59
C GLU A 130 8.08 18.71 -2.38
N HIS A 131 8.42 20.00 -2.42
CA HIS A 131 7.92 20.99 -1.48
C HIS A 131 6.40 21.14 -1.69
N GLU A 132 5.60 20.79 -0.67
CA GLU A 132 4.19 21.22 -0.55
C GLU A 132 4.08 22.74 -0.40
#